data_AF-A0A352V590-F1
#
_entry.id   AF-A0A352V590-F1
#
_cell.length_a   1.000
_cell.length_b   1.000
_cell.length_c   1.000
_cell.angle_alpha   90.00
_cell.angle_beta   90.00
_cell.angle_gamma   90.00
#
_symmetry.space_group_name_H-M   'P 1'
#
loop_
_entity.id
_entity.type
_entity.pdbx_description
1 polymer ?
#
loop_
_entity_poly.entity_id
_entity_poly.type
_entity_poly.pdbx_seq_one_letter_code
_entity_poly.pdbx_strand_id
1 'polypeptide(L)'
;MISEYLELLKNSPFFFIKVLLCIIIGCIESYYDIVKMEIHSYFLIALTVLIVLFNIFIDIKIFYVTFFGVLAVIIIYLIIYTLSSGGIGLGDMVFCSFLTSIFGIAAGIGVLFISNWLAAMTLLPFILKKKVVGKTKIPMIPFQYAVSIGIIVLMYSTKSI
;
A
#
# COMPACT_ATOMS: atom_id res chain seq x y z
N MET A 1 -13.31 6.06 -15.90
CA MET A 1 -12.34 4.95 -15.72
C MET A 1 -11.81 4.84 -14.29
N ILE A 2 -10.99 5.76 -13.75
CA ILE A 2 -10.51 5.63 -12.34
C ILE A 2 -11.64 5.86 -11.32
N SER A 3 -12.47 6.90 -11.50
CA SER A 3 -13.64 7.19 -10.65
C SER A 3 -14.64 6.03 -10.63
N GLU A 4 -14.95 5.51 -11.81
CA GLU A 4 -15.88 4.40 -12.05
C GLU A 4 -15.42 3.10 -11.35
N TYR A 5 -14.11 2.85 -11.27
CA TYR A 5 -13.57 1.71 -10.53
C TYR A 5 -13.61 1.90 -9.01
N LEU A 6 -13.31 3.10 -8.52
CA LEU A 6 -13.42 3.42 -7.10
C LEU A 6 -14.87 3.30 -6.61
N GLU A 7 -15.84 3.72 -7.44
CA GLU A 7 -17.26 3.50 -7.16
C GLU A 7 -17.63 2.02 -7.16
N LEU A 8 -17.13 1.24 -8.12
CA LEU A 8 -17.37 -0.20 -8.19
C LEU A 8 -16.78 -0.95 -6.98
N LEU A 9 -15.60 -0.55 -6.50
CA LEU A 9 -15.03 -1.06 -5.24
C LEU A 9 -15.87 -0.65 -4.03
N LYS A 10 -16.21 0.64 -3.92
CA LYS A 10 -16.97 1.21 -2.80
C LYS A 10 -18.34 0.55 -2.65
N ASN A 11 -18.99 0.24 -3.76
CA ASN A 11 -20.30 -0.39 -3.80
C ASN A 11 -20.24 -1.93 -3.66
N SER A 12 -19.05 -2.53 -3.58
CA SER A 12 -18.94 -3.97 -3.36
C SER A 12 -19.40 -4.36 -1.95
N PRO A 13 -20.15 -5.47 -1.78
CA PRO A 13 -20.76 -5.83 -0.51
C PRO A 13 -19.74 -6.12 0.61
N PHE A 14 -18.49 -6.38 0.25
CA PHE A 14 -17.40 -6.68 1.18
C PHE A 14 -16.39 -5.54 1.34
N PHE A 15 -16.64 -4.36 0.73
CA PHE A 15 -15.71 -3.23 0.81
C PHE A 15 -15.43 -2.81 2.25
N PHE A 16 -16.47 -2.73 3.08
CA PHE A 16 -16.34 -2.37 4.49
C PHE A 16 -15.42 -3.34 5.25
N ILE A 17 -15.53 -4.65 4.99
CA ILE A 17 -14.69 -5.67 5.61
C ILE A 17 -13.22 -5.49 5.18
N LYS A 18 -12.97 -5.20 3.90
CA LYS A 18 -11.62 -4.92 3.40
C LYS A 18 -11.01 -3.66 4.04
N VAL A 19 -11.82 -2.61 4.24
CA VAL A 19 -11.39 -1.39 4.94
C VAL A 19 -11.07 -1.68 6.40
N LEU A 20 -11.91 -2.45 7.10
CA LEU A 20 -11.66 -2.84 8.49
C LEU A 20 -10.36 -3.65 8.61
N LEU A 21 -10.14 -4.61 7.69
CA LEU A 21 -8.87 -5.35 7.61
C LEU A 21 -7.69 -4.42 7.38
N CYS A 22 -7.81 -3.44 6.48
CA CYS A 22 -6.78 -2.43 6.23
C CYS A 22 -6.41 -1.67 7.51
N ILE A 23 -7.40 -1.25 8.30
CA ILE A 23 -7.19 -0.48 9.52
C ILE A 23 -6.49 -1.34 10.58
N ILE A 24 -6.98 -2.55 10.83
CA ILE A 24 -6.42 -3.45 11.85
C ILE A 24 -4.99 -3.84 11.48
N ILE A 25 -4.80 -4.37 10.28
CA ILE A 25 -3.49 -4.85 9.81
C ILE A 25 -2.52 -3.67 9.68
N GLY A 26 -2.97 -2.53 9.14
CA GLY A 26 -2.12 -1.35 9.00
C GLY A 26 -1.65 -0.77 10.33
N CYS A 27 -2.49 -0.75 11.37
CA CYS A 27 -2.07 -0.38 12.71
C CYS A 27 -1.01 -1.36 13.29
N ILE A 28 -1.24 -2.67 13.14
CA ILE A 28 -0.31 -3.69 13.65
C ILE A 28 1.04 -3.60 12.94
N GLU A 29 1.04 -3.63 11.60
CA GLU A 29 2.30 -3.59 10.82
C GLU A 29 3.03 -2.26 11.00
N SER A 30 2.32 -1.13 11.13
CA SER A 30 2.97 0.16 11.41
C SER A 30 3.65 0.16 12.78
N TYR A 31 3.02 -0.44 13.80
CA TYR A 31 3.62 -0.58 15.12
C TYR A 31 4.87 -1.46 15.08
N TYR A 32 4.80 -2.61 14.41
CA TYR A 32 5.93 -3.53 14.28
C TYR A 32 7.09 -2.94 13.47
N ASP A 33 6.80 -2.18 12.40
CA ASP A 33 7.83 -1.50 11.61
C ASP A 33 8.55 -0.42 12.43
N ILE A 34 7.81 0.37 13.22
CA ILE A 34 8.39 1.42 14.07
C ILE A 34 9.24 0.82 15.21
N VAL A 35 8.71 -0.19 15.91
CA VAL A 35 9.32 -0.70 17.15
C VAL A 35 10.36 -1.78 16.89
N LYS A 36 10.09 -2.69 15.96
CA LYS A 36 10.89 -3.88 15.71
C LYS A 36 11.60 -3.86 14.35
N MET A 37 11.25 -2.94 13.45
CA MET A 37 11.77 -2.90 12.07
C MET A 37 11.54 -4.23 11.33
N GLU A 38 10.40 -4.86 11.63
CA GLU A 38 10.00 -6.17 11.11
C GLU A 38 8.57 -6.12 10.56
N ILE A 39 8.30 -6.97 9.58
CA ILE A 39 7.03 -7.01 8.82
C ILE A 39 6.62 -8.47 8.68
N HIS A 40 5.36 -8.80 8.98
CA HIS A 40 4.84 -10.17 8.89
C HIS A 40 4.55 -10.57 7.43
N SER A 41 5.61 -10.66 6.63
CA SER A 41 5.53 -10.76 5.17
C SER A 41 4.74 -11.98 4.68
N TYR A 42 4.96 -13.17 5.26
CA TYR A 42 4.22 -14.38 4.85
C TYR A 42 2.72 -14.28 5.12
N PHE A 43 2.34 -13.69 6.25
CA PHE A 43 0.94 -13.48 6.60
C PHE A 43 0.27 -12.51 5.61
N LEU A 44 0.94 -11.38 5.32
CA LEU A 44 0.44 -10.40 4.36
C LEU A 44 0.36 -10.95 2.92
N ILE A 45 1.32 -11.78 2.49
CA ILE A 45 1.27 -12.44 1.18
C ILE A 45 0.05 -13.37 1.11
N ALA A 46 -0.14 -14.23 2.10
CA ALA A 46 -1.28 -15.15 2.13
C ALA A 46 -2.62 -14.38 2.10
N LEU A 47 -2.72 -13.29 2.85
CA LEU A 47 -3.91 -12.47 2.92
C LEU A 47 -4.16 -11.70 1.61
N THR A 48 -3.10 -11.19 0.97
CA THR A 48 -3.17 -10.56 -0.37
C THR A 48 -3.71 -11.54 -1.40
N VAL A 49 -3.15 -12.75 -1.46
CA VAL A 49 -3.60 -13.81 -2.39
C VAL A 49 -5.06 -14.16 -2.13
N LEU A 50 -5.45 -14.32 -0.86
CA LEU A 50 -6.83 -14.63 -0.48
C LEU A 50 -7.79 -13.53 -0.93
N ILE A 51 -7.48 -12.25 -0.69
CA ILE A 51 -8.33 -11.13 -1.10
C ILE A 51 -8.48 -11.08 -2.62
N VAL A 52 -7.37 -11.22 -3.36
CA VAL A 52 -7.40 -11.20 -4.82
C VAL A 52 -8.25 -12.35 -5.36
N LEU A 53 -8.03 -13.59 -4.90
CA LEU A 53 -8.83 -14.74 -5.34
C LEU A 53 -10.31 -14.63 -4.94
N PHE A 54 -10.61 -14.09 -3.76
CA PHE A 54 -11.98 -13.88 -3.31
C PHE A 54 -12.75 -12.92 -4.22
N ASN A 55 -12.07 -11.95 -4.85
CA ASN A 55 -12.71 -11.02 -5.78
C ASN A 55 -13.32 -11.70 -7.01
N ILE A 56 -12.87 -12.92 -7.39
CA ILE A 56 -13.45 -13.71 -8.49
C ILE A 56 -14.94 -13.98 -8.23
N PHE A 57 -15.32 -14.21 -6.96
CA PHE A 57 -16.70 -14.50 -6.58
C PHE A 57 -17.58 -13.25 -6.43
N ILE A 58 -16.98 -12.06 -6.37
CA ILE A 58 -17.71 -10.79 -6.26
C ILE A 58 -17.97 -10.23 -7.66
N ASP A 59 -16.90 -9.94 -8.40
CA ASP A 59 -16.95 -9.41 -9.76
C ASP A 59 -15.58 -9.61 -10.43
N ILE A 60 -15.58 -10.23 -11.62
CA ILE A 60 -14.38 -10.52 -12.38
C ILE A 60 -13.57 -9.26 -12.73
N LYS A 61 -14.22 -8.11 -12.89
CA LYS A 61 -13.55 -6.82 -13.12
C LYS A 61 -12.74 -6.39 -11.89
N ILE A 62 -13.28 -6.58 -10.69
CA ILE A 62 -12.56 -6.29 -9.43
C ILE A 62 -11.34 -7.20 -9.32
N PHE A 63 -11.50 -8.48 -9.66
CA PHE A 63 -10.39 -9.43 -9.70
C PHE A 63 -9.26 -8.92 -10.61
N TYR A 64 -9.54 -8.61 -11.88
CA TYR A 64 -8.50 -8.16 -12.80
C TYR A 64 -7.80 -6.89 -12.32
N VAL A 65 -8.55 -5.89 -11.85
CA VAL A 65 -7.93 -4.62 -11.43
C VAL A 65 -7.10 -4.78 -10.17
N THR A 66 -7.51 -5.62 -9.22
CA THR A 66 -6.71 -5.91 -8.02
C THR A 66 -5.49 -6.78 -8.35
N PHE A 67 -5.65 -7.81 -9.19
CA PHE A 67 -4.57 -8.69 -9.63
C PHE A 67 -3.49 -7.94 -10.42
N PHE A 68 -3.87 -7.22 -11.48
CA PHE A 68 -2.94 -6.41 -12.26
C PHE A 68 -2.35 -5.26 -11.44
N GLY A 69 -3.09 -4.72 -10.48
CA GLY A 69 -2.57 -3.75 -9.52
C GLY A 69 -1.44 -4.32 -8.67
N VAL A 70 -1.65 -5.47 -8.06
CA VAL A 70 -0.63 -6.16 -7.27
C VAL A 70 0.60 -6.49 -8.12
N LEU A 71 0.40 -7.02 -9.33
CA LEU A 71 1.51 -7.28 -10.26
C LEU A 71 2.28 -6.01 -10.62
N ALA A 72 1.60 -4.91 -10.92
CA ALA A 72 2.24 -3.63 -11.24
C ALA A 72 3.11 -3.13 -10.09
N VAL A 73 2.60 -3.19 -8.84
CA VAL A 73 3.35 -2.80 -7.65
C VAL A 73 4.59 -3.68 -7.46
N ILE A 74 4.45 -5.00 -7.62
CA ILE A 74 5.60 -5.93 -7.53
C ILE A 74 6.65 -5.59 -8.59
N ILE A 75 6.25 -5.37 -9.85
CA ILE A 75 7.16 -5.03 -10.94
C ILE A 75 7.89 -3.71 -10.65
N ILE A 76 7.17 -2.68 -10.21
CA ILE A 76 7.77 -1.39 -9.85
C ILE A 76 8.79 -1.58 -8.73
N TYR A 77 8.43 -2.30 -7.66
CA TYR A 77 9.34 -2.56 -6.55
C TYR A 77 10.56 -3.38 -6.96
N LEU A 78 10.41 -4.37 -7.86
CA LEU A 78 11.55 -5.12 -8.40
C LEU A 78 12.50 -4.22 -9.20
N ILE A 79 11.96 -3.28 -10.00
CA ILE A 79 12.78 -2.29 -10.70
C ILE A 79 13.53 -1.41 -9.69
N ILE A 80 12.86 -0.90 -8.65
CA ILE A 80 13.55 -0.06 -7.66
C ILE A 80 14.55 -0.88 -6.83
N TYR A 81 14.25 -2.15 -6.53
CA TYR A 81 15.15 -3.06 -5.82
C TYR A 81 16.46 -3.27 -6.60
N THR A 82 16.35 -3.51 -7.92
CA THR A 82 17.53 -3.68 -8.79
C THR A 82 18.34 -2.39 -8.91
N LEU A 83 17.68 -1.22 -9.03
CA LEU A 83 18.35 0.08 -9.10
C LEU A 83 18.99 0.54 -7.78
N SER A 84 18.44 0.11 -6.64
CA SER A 84 18.89 0.51 -5.30
C SER A 84 19.93 -0.43 -4.67
N SER A 85 20.45 -1.40 -5.43
CA SER A 85 21.35 -2.47 -4.94
C SER A 85 20.78 -3.18 -3.70
N GLY A 86 19.48 -3.48 -3.73
CA GLY A 86 18.78 -4.16 -2.63
C GLY A 86 18.53 -3.29 -1.40
N GLY A 87 18.54 -1.97 -1.54
CA GLY A 87 18.28 -1.03 -0.44
C GLY A 87 16.84 -1.00 0.06
N ILE A 88 15.89 -1.60 -0.67
CA ILE A 88 14.47 -1.61 -0.32
C ILE A 88 14.10 -2.88 0.46
N GLY A 89 13.27 -2.70 1.50
CA GLY A 89 12.70 -3.77 2.28
C GLY A 89 11.65 -4.55 1.50
N LEU A 90 11.79 -5.87 1.45
CA LEU A 90 10.78 -6.76 0.85
C LEU A 90 9.42 -6.61 1.53
N GLY A 91 9.40 -6.27 2.82
CA GLY A 91 8.15 -6.00 3.54
C GLY A 91 7.42 -4.74 3.05
N ASP A 92 8.12 -3.70 2.60
CA ASP A 92 7.49 -2.49 2.03
C ASP A 92 6.72 -2.82 0.75
N MET A 93 7.29 -3.70 -0.08
CA MET A 93 6.64 -4.21 -1.29
C MET A 93 5.41 -5.04 -0.92
N VAL A 94 5.53 -5.95 0.06
CA VAL A 94 4.46 -6.84 0.47
C VAL A 94 3.29 -6.06 1.07
N PHE A 95 3.57 -5.09 1.96
CA PHE A 95 2.52 -4.26 2.55
C PHE A 95 1.84 -3.38 1.51
N CYS A 96 2.59 -2.77 0.59
CA CYS A 96 2.01 -2.00 -0.52
C CYS A 96 1.16 -2.88 -1.45
N SER A 97 1.57 -4.13 -1.69
CA SER A 97 0.79 -5.11 -2.47
C SER A 97 -0.50 -5.48 -1.76
N PHE A 98 -0.46 -5.67 -0.44
CA PHE A 98 -1.64 -5.88 0.39
C PHE A 98 -2.63 -4.70 0.27
N LEU A 99 -2.17 -3.46 0.43
CA LEU A 99 -3.01 -2.27 0.25
C LEU A 99 -3.60 -2.21 -1.16
N THR A 100 -2.81 -2.57 -2.18
CA THR A 100 -3.27 -2.60 -3.58
C THR A 100 -4.32 -3.67 -3.84
N SER A 101 -4.29 -4.81 -3.13
CA SER A 101 -5.36 -5.82 -3.23
C SER A 101 -6.70 -5.34 -2.68
N ILE A 102 -6.68 -4.34 -1.80
CA ILE A 102 -7.89 -3.75 -1.19
C ILE A 102 -8.43 -2.63 -2.08
N PHE A 103 -7.58 -1.69 -2.49
CA PHE A 103 -8.00 -0.47 -3.19
C PHE A 103 -7.84 -0.52 -4.71
N GLY A 104 -7.22 -1.58 -5.25
CA GLY A 104 -6.92 -1.75 -6.67
C GLY A 104 -5.79 -0.85 -7.17
N ILE A 105 -5.54 -0.93 -8.49
CA ILE A 105 -4.31 -0.42 -9.12
C ILE A 105 -4.08 1.09 -8.92
N ALA A 106 -5.08 1.93 -9.15
CA ALA A 106 -4.90 3.38 -9.15
C ALA A 106 -4.55 3.89 -7.75
N ALA A 107 -5.28 3.42 -6.73
CA ALA A 107 -5.01 3.73 -5.34
C ALA A 107 -3.69 3.11 -4.87
N GLY A 108 -3.39 1.86 -5.24
CA GLY A 108 -2.12 1.20 -4.89
C GLY A 108 -0.89 1.92 -5.41
N ILE A 109 -0.91 2.34 -6.69
CA ILE A 109 0.15 3.16 -7.29
C ILE A 109 0.24 4.52 -6.59
N GLY A 110 -0.90 5.14 -6.30
CA GLY A 110 -0.96 6.39 -5.53
C GLY A 110 -0.30 6.27 -4.16
N VAL A 111 -0.59 5.19 -3.42
CA VAL A 111 0.08 4.88 -2.15
C VAL A 111 1.59 4.83 -2.33
N LEU A 112 2.08 4.04 -3.29
CA LEU A 112 3.52 3.86 -3.53
C LEU A 112 4.23 5.19 -3.77
N PHE A 113 3.72 6.03 -4.67
CA PHE A 113 4.38 7.29 -5.01
C PHE A 113 4.29 8.32 -3.88
N ILE A 114 3.10 8.50 -3.29
CA ILE A 114 2.89 9.51 -2.25
C ILE A 114 3.65 9.13 -0.97
N SER A 115 3.66 7.85 -0.57
CA SER A 115 4.39 7.41 0.62
C SER A 115 5.89 7.62 0.46
N ASN A 116 6.45 7.28 -0.70
CA ASN A 116 7.87 7.50 -0.99
C ASN A 116 8.21 9.00 -1.01
N TRP A 117 7.31 9.84 -1.51
CA TRP A 117 7.52 11.28 -1.52
C TRP A 117 7.49 11.86 -0.10
N LEU A 118 6.54 11.43 0.74
CA LEU A 118 6.50 11.80 2.16
C LEU A 118 7.76 11.34 2.91
N ALA A 119 8.21 10.11 2.68
CA ALA A 119 9.45 9.60 3.24
C ALA A 119 10.67 10.42 2.79
N ALA A 120 10.75 10.81 1.52
CA ALA A 120 11.80 11.69 1.02
C ALA A 120 11.77 13.09 1.67
N MET A 121 10.57 13.65 1.87
CA MET A 121 10.40 14.93 2.57
C MET A 121 10.85 14.88 4.03
N THR A 122 10.67 13.75 4.72
CA THR A 122 11.18 13.60 6.09
C THR A 122 12.70 13.48 6.16
N LEU A 123 13.36 13.03 5.09
CA LEU A 123 14.83 12.98 4.98
C LEU A 123 15.46 14.36 4.68
N LEU A 124 14.73 15.25 4.02
CA LEU A 124 15.21 16.56 3.56
C LEU A 124 15.92 17.38 4.68
N PRO A 125 15.38 17.51 5.90
CA PRO A 125 16.05 18.20 7.01
C PRO A 125 17.37 17.55 7.44
N PHE A 126 17.46 16.22 7.37
CA PHE A 126 18.67 15.48 7.73
C PHE A 126 19.77 15.66 6.68
N ILE A 127 19.39 15.65 5.40
CA ILE A 127 20.27 15.93 4.26
C ILE A 127 20.80 17.36 4.36
N LEU A 128 19.94 18.34 4.60
CA LEU A 128 20.31 19.76 4.75
C LEU A 128 21.29 20.01 5.92
N LYS A 129 21.16 19.22 7.00
CA LYS A 129 22.06 19.30 8.17
C LYS A 129 23.37 18.53 8.00
N LYS A 130 23.65 17.94 6.82
CA LYS A 130 24.80 17.04 6.56
C LYS A 130 24.98 15.92 7.61
N LYS A 131 23.90 15.55 8.31
CA LYS A 131 23.92 14.50 9.36
C LYS A 131 23.69 13.09 8.81
N VAL A 132 23.46 12.95 7.52
CA VAL A 132 23.29 11.65 6.86
C VAL A 132 24.67 11.06 6.58
N VAL A 133 25.22 10.34 7.55
CA VAL A 133 26.52 9.66 7.43
C VAL A 133 26.34 8.18 6.98
N GLY A 134 25.12 7.76 6.63
CA GLY A 134 24.82 6.40 6.16
C GLY A 134 23.37 6.21 5.70
N LYS A 135 23.00 4.95 5.38
CA LYS A 135 21.62 4.56 5.05
C LYS A 135 20.73 4.66 6.31
N THR A 136 20.10 5.82 6.54
CA THR A 136 19.05 5.93 7.56
C THR A 136 17.86 5.07 7.16
N LYS A 137 17.61 3.99 7.92
CA LYS A 137 16.41 3.17 7.76
C LYS A 137 15.21 3.98 8.28
N ILE A 138 14.29 4.30 7.39
CA ILE A 138 13.02 4.93 7.74
C ILE A 138 11.94 3.85 7.62
N PRO A 139 11.10 3.65 8.66
CA PRO A 139 9.97 2.74 8.58
C PRO A 139 8.99 3.29 7.53
N MET A 140 8.80 2.55 6.43
CA MET A 140 8.03 3.00 5.28
C MET A 140 6.53 2.68 5.45
N ILE A 141 6.19 1.62 6.20
CA ILE A 141 4.80 1.19 6.38
C ILE A 141 3.94 2.29 7.00
N PRO A 142 4.37 3.04 8.03
CA PRO A 142 3.57 4.14 8.58
C PRO A 142 3.15 5.16 7.51
N PHE A 143 4.03 5.47 6.55
CA PHE A 143 3.70 6.38 5.45
C PHE A 143 2.70 5.75 4.47
N GLN A 144 2.92 4.49 4.09
CA GLN A 144 2.00 3.76 3.21
C GLN A 144 0.60 3.64 3.84
N TYR A 145 0.53 3.38 5.15
CA TYR A 145 -0.70 3.30 5.92
C TYR A 145 -1.39 4.66 6.05
N ALA A 146 -0.65 5.73 6.34
CA ALA A 146 -1.23 7.08 6.41
C ALA A 146 -1.88 7.49 5.07
N VAL A 147 -1.23 7.19 3.95
CA VAL A 147 -1.79 7.48 2.62
C VAL A 147 -3.03 6.64 2.34
N SER A 148 -3.05 5.35 2.72
CA SER A 148 -4.22 4.50 2.51
C SER A 148 -5.43 4.96 3.34
N ILE A 149 -5.21 5.43 4.58
CA ILE A 149 -6.26 6.09 5.37
C ILE A 149 -6.77 7.36 4.67
N GLY A 150 -5.88 8.18 4.09
CA GLY A 150 -6.28 9.33 3.29
C GLY A 150 -7.18 8.95 2.11
N ILE A 151 -6.86 7.86 1.40
CA ILE A 151 -7.68 7.34 0.29
C ILE A 151 -9.05 6.90 0.80
N ILE A 152 -9.11 6.17 1.92
CA ILE A 152 -10.39 5.77 2.55
C ILE A 152 -11.24 7.02 2.83
N VAL A 153 -10.67 8.02 3.51
CA VAL A 153 -11.38 9.26 3.84
C VAL A 153 -11.90 9.96 2.58
N LEU A 154 -11.08 10.07 1.53
CA LEU A 154 -11.50 10.67 0.26
C LEU A 154 -12.67 9.89 -0.38
N MET A 155 -12.60 8.56 -0.41
CA MET A 155 -13.67 7.70 -0.96
C MET A 155 -15.01 7.88 -0.23
N TYR A 156 -14.99 8.11 1.08
CA TYR A 156 -16.20 8.38 1.88
C TYR A 156 -16.65 9.84 1.83
N SER A 157 -15.73 10.79 1.62
CA SER A 157 -16.03 12.22 1.54
C SER A 157 -16.62 12.64 0.19
N THR A 158 -16.28 11.96 -0.90
CA THR A 158 -16.94 12.19 -2.20
C THR A 158 -18.34 11.56 -2.15
N LYS A 159 -19.33 12.36 -1.74
CA LYS A 159 -20.75 12.08 -2.03
C LYS A 159 -20.98 12.29 -3.53
N SER A 160 -21.71 11.35 -4.13
CA SER A 160 -22.26 11.46 -5.48
C SER A 160 -22.97 12.81 -5.64
N ILE A 161 -22.46 13.64 -6.56
CA ILE A 161 -23.21 14.74 -7.16
C ILE A 161 -24.03 14.15 -8.30
#